data_AF-A0A6G1CZ00-F1
#
_entry.id   AF-A0A6G1CZ00-F1
#
_cell.length_a   1.000
_cell.length_b   1.000
_cell.length_c   1.000
_cell.angle_alpha   90.00
_cell.angle_beta   90.00
_cell.angle_gamma   90.00
#
_symmetry.space_group_name_H-M   'P 1'
#
loop_
_entity.id
_entity.type
_entity.pdbx_description
1 polymer ?
#
loop_
_entity_poly.entity_id
_entity_poly.type
_entity_poly.pdbx_seq_one_letter_code
_entity_poly.pdbx_strand_id
1 'polypeptide(L)'
;MDLHLHGDVLESVVERVPAADLAATARVSREWLRAVRAALRRRPRRMPWLVVHLQGRRCSTAAAYDPHSGAWLTMPHARHDTPSHARLVRAASGDRVCALSVSGLAVARDALGKDACVVLKAPGVWRVDPLFAAVGDRMVALGGACHLALTEGEDASVVEVHEHGSWTPCGPMPAALRETTGWASWFDPAKKQWGPTCSLRPDVAVSTWGLAPGRAGAERLVLFGAKRGGEQAESRIVVQSWEVDGDGLGMWPPACDVAQQDTMPSEMSERLFPHDEEDQEEMSPSIGVCGSATGGYVYNVAEPAVGAVLYELRDGMDGGAGAAVERWEWVPCAPVVEAEPLGRVILACSPVGLHELQLGRPAAQ
;
A
#
# COMPACT_ATOMS: atom_id res chain seq x y z
N MET A 1 43.58 -15.56 -10.41
CA MET A 1 42.52 -16.39 -11.02
C MET A 1 41.21 -15.65 -10.80
N ASP A 2 40.79 -14.86 -11.78
CA ASP A 2 39.59 -14.04 -11.68
C ASP A 2 38.38 -14.87 -12.12
N LEU A 3 37.72 -15.51 -11.16
CA LEU A 3 36.41 -16.13 -11.35
C LEU A 3 35.38 -15.02 -11.57
N HIS A 4 35.23 -14.60 -12.82
CA HIS A 4 34.09 -13.79 -13.26
C HIS A 4 32.87 -14.70 -13.22
N LEU A 5 32.00 -14.52 -12.22
CA LEU A 5 30.64 -15.04 -12.32
C LEU A 5 30.02 -14.46 -13.59
N HIS A 6 29.73 -15.34 -14.55
CA HIS A 6 29.01 -14.97 -15.76
C HIS A 6 27.65 -14.36 -15.35
N GLY A 7 27.21 -13.35 -16.11
CA GLY A 7 26.07 -12.50 -15.74
C GLY A 7 24.77 -13.29 -15.51
N ASP A 8 24.59 -14.38 -16.24
CA ASP A 8 23.49 -15.33 -16.16
C ASP A 8 23.41 -16.09 -14.83
N VAL A 9 24.56 -16.54 -14.31
CA VAL A 9 24.63 -17.25 -13.02
C VAL A 9 24.36 -16.30 -11.87
N LEU A 10 24.93 -15.09 -11.92
CA LEU A 10 24.69 -14.08 -10.89
C LEU A 10 23.21 -13.64 -10.87
N GLU A 11 22.62 -13.42 -12.05
CA GLU A 11 21.20 -13.11 -12.17
C GLU A 11 20.33 -14.23 -11.59
N SER A 12 20.63 -15.49 -11.95
CA SER A 12 19.98 -16.69 -11.41
C SER A 12 20.07 -16.83 -9.89
N VAL A 13 21.20 -16.43 -9.28
CA VAL A 13 21.37 -16.43 -7.82
C VAL A 13 20.53 -15.31 -7.19
N VAL A 14 20.57 -14.11 -7.77
CA VAL A 14 19.79 -12.97 -7.26
C VAL A 14 18.28 -13.20 -7.41
N GLU A 15 17.83 -14.04 -8.36
CA GLU A 15 16.41 -14.42 -8.49
C GLU A 15 15.92 -15.35 -7.39
N ARG A 16 16.80 -16.18 -6.82
CA ARG A 16 16.40 -17.26 -5.91
C ARG A 16 16.75 -16.99 -4.47
N VAL A 17 17.76 -16.15 -4.21
CA VAL A 17 18.24 -15.87 -2.86
C VAL A 17 17.51 -14.65 -2.30
N PRO A 18 16.90 -14.74 -1.10
CA PRO A 18 16.30 -13.60 -0.43
C PRO A 18 17.25 -12.41 -0.36
N ALA A 19 16.74 -11.20 -0.58
CA ALA A 19 17.60 -10.02 -0.62
C ALA A 19 18.32 -9.77 0.72
N ALA A 20 17.76 -10.26 1.84
CA ALA A 20 18.40 -10.21 3.15
C ALA A 20 19.70 -11.04 3.21
N ASP A 21 19.72 -12.21 2.58
CA ASP A 21 20.90 -13.08 2.52
C ASP A 21 21.93 -12.54 1.53
N LEU A 22 21.47 -11.97 0.40
CA LEU A 22 22.32 -11.21 -0.51
C LEU A 22 22.97 -10.01 0.20
N ALA A 23 22.23 -9.30 1.05
CA ALA A 23 22.73 -8.18 1.84
C ALA A 23 23.76 -8.63 2.89
N ALA A 24 23.54 -9.79 3.53
CA ALA A 24 24.47 -10.36 4.50
C ALA A 24 25.78 -10.80 3.84
N THR A 25 25.71 -11.50 2.71
CA THR A 25 26.90 -11.93 1.93
C THR A 25 27.64 -10.74 1.32
N ALA A 26 26.95 -9.64 1.02
CA ALA A 26 27.59 -8.41 0.59
C ALA A 26 28.52 -7.74 1.62
N ARG A 27 28.49 -8.17 2.90
CA ARG A 27 29.46 -7.74 3.90
C ARG A 27 30.82 -8.44 3.76
N VAL A 28 30.88 -9.59 3.09
CA VAL A 28 32.11 -10.39 2.99
C VAL A 28 32.98 -10.06 1.78
N SER A 29 32.43 -9.43 0.73
CA SER A 29 33.18 -9.02 -0.45
C SER A 29 32.59 -7.76 -1.09
N ARG A 30 33.45 -6.75 -1.36
CA ARG A 30 33.05 -5.52 -2.04
C ARG A 30 32.72 -5.78 -3.51
N GLU A 31 33.43 -6.71 -4.14
CA GLU A 31 33.24 -7.14 -5.52
C GLU A 31 31.90 -7.85 -5.66
N TRP A 32 31.56 -8.77 -4.74
CA TRP A 32 30.23 -9.37 -4.66
C TRP A 32 29.14 -8.32 -4.48
N LEU A 33 29.31 -7.38 -3.55
CA LEU A 33 28.34 -6.29 -3.37
C LEU A 33 28.18 -5.43 -4.63
N ARG A 34 29.26 -5.11 -5.34
CA ARG A 34 29.20 -4.38 -6.61
C ARG A 34 28.46 -5.19 -7.67
N ALA A 35 28.73 -6.49 -7.77
CA ALA A 35 28.09 -7.39 -8.71
C ALA A 35 26.58 -7.53 -8.45
N VAL A 36 26.18 -7.80 -7.21
CA VAL A 36 24.76 -7.89 -6.81
C VAL A 36 24.06 -6.54 -7.02
N ARG A 37 24.69 -5.41 -6.66
CA ARG A 37 24.14 -4.08 -6.94
C ARG A 37 23.96 -3.84 -8.44
N ALA A 38 24.91 -4.26 -9.27
CA ALA A 38 24.82 -4.14 -10.71
C ALA A 38 23.67 -5.01 -11.26
N ALA A 39 23.55 -6.26 -10.82
CA ALA A 39 22.46 -7.16 -11.19
C ALA A 39 21.09 -6.57 -10.79
N LEU A 40 20.94 -6.11 -9.53
CA LEU A 40 19.70 -5.49 -9.05
C LEU A 40 19.38 -4.12 -9.66
N ARG A 41 20.35 -3.44 -10.27
CA ARG A 41 20.13 -2.19 -11.04
C ARG A 41 19.74 -2.49 -12.47
N ARG A 42 20.25 -3.58 -13.04
CA ARG A 42 19.90 -4.06 -14.39
C ARG A 42 18.51 -4.70 -14.43
N ARG A 43 17.93 -5.03 -13.27
CA ARG A 43 16.55 -5.48 -13.22
C ARG A 43 15.59 -4.33 -13.56
N PRO A 44 14.80 -4.48 -14.63
CA PRO A 44 13.85 -3.45 -15.04
C PRO A 44 12.71 -3.28 -14.03
N ARG A 45 12.47 -4.26 -13.14
CA ARG A 45 11.26 -4.33 -12.33
C ARG A 45 11.58 -4.55 -10.86
N ARG A 46 11.55 -3.47 -10.07
CA ARG A 46 11.65 -3.54 -8.61
C ARG A 46 10.26 -3.49 -8.02
N MET A 47 9.66 -4.66 -7.85
CA MET A 47 8.41 -4.77 -7.11
C MET A 47 8.60 -4.24 -5.68
N PRO A 48 7.68 -3.41 -5.18
CA PRO A 48 7.75 -2.97 -3.79
C PRO A 48 7.52 -4.19 -2.89
N TRP A 49 8.16 -4.22 -1.73
CA TRP A 49 7.94 -5.26 -0.74
C TRP A 49 6.62 -5.00 -0.02
N LEU A 50 5.82 -6.02 0.23
CA LEU A 50 4.66 -5.93 1.12
C LEU A 50 5.16 -5.93 2.56
N VAL A 51 4.72 -4.98 3.36
CA VAL A 51 5.04 -4.88 4.78
C VAL A 51 3.75 -4.95 5.58
N VAL A 52 3.75 -5.83 6.57
CA VAL A 52 2.64 -6.03 7.49
C VAL A 52 3.08 -5.56 8.85
N HIS A 53 2.32 -4.62 9.41
CA HIS A 53 2.45 -4.18 10.80
C HIS A 53 1.28 -4.73 11.58
N LEU A 54 1.59 -5.48 12.63
CA LEU A 54 0.61 -6.02 13.54
C LEU A 54 0.70 -5.24 14.86
N GLN A 55 -0.41 -4.64 15.25
CA GLN A 55 -0.55 -4.00 16.55
C GLN A 55 -1.38 -4.88 17.47
N GLY A 56 -0.70 -5.64 18.33
CA GLY A 56 -1.29 -6.44 19.40
C GLY A 56 -1.46 -5.63 20.70
N ARG A 57 -2.06 -6.25 21.73
CA ARG A 57 -2.27 -5.60 23.04
C ARG A 57 -0.97 -5.33 23.81
N ARG A 58 0.12 -6.04 23.52
CA ARG A 58 1.36 -6.03 24.31
C ARG A 58 2.63 -5.86 23.48
N CYS A 59 2.54 -6.06 22.17
CA CYS A 59 3.67 -6.01 21.25
C CYS A 59 3.18 -5.44 19.91
N SER A 60 4.08 -4.81 19.19
CA SER A 60 3.88 -4.46 17.79
C SER A 60 4.96 -5.15 17.00
N THR A 61 4.56 -6.01 16.08
CA THR A 61 5.47 -6.81 15.26
C THR A 61 5.30 -6.41 13.80
N ALA A 62 6.37 -6.58 13.03
CA ALA A 62 6.33 -6.32 11.59
C ALA A 62 6.98 -7.47 10.82
N ALA A 63 6.43 -7.76 9.65
CA ALA A 63 6.98 -8.71 8.70
C ALA A 63 7.00 -8.08 7.31
N ALA A 64 7.99 -8.42 6.50
CA ALA A 64 8.10 -7.94 5.13
C ALA A 64 8.24 -9.12 4.16
N TYR A 65 7.46 -9.12 3.10
CA TYR A 65 7.49 -10.12 2.03
C TYR A 65 8.43 -9.65 0.94
N ASP A 66 9.43 -10.47 0.61
CA ASP A 66 10.30 -10.27 -0.55
C ASP A 66 9.65 -10.90 -1.79
N PRO A 67 9.13 -10.12 -2.75
CA PRO A 67 8.50 -10.64 -3.95
C PRO A 67 9.46 -11.40 -4.87
N HIS A 68 10.77 -11.31 -4.66
CA HIS A 68 11.74 -12.03 -5.49
C HIS A 68 11.92 -13.48 -5.00
N SER A 69 12.05 -13.68 -3.69
CA SER A 69 12.22 -15.00 -3.11
C SER A 69 10.91 -15.65 -2.67
N GLY A 70 9.80 -14.91 -2.67
CA GLY A 70 8.51 -15.38 -2.17
C GLY A 70 8.48 -15.64 -0.67
N ALA A 71 9.38 -14.99 0.10
CA ALA A 71 9.60 -15.30 1.51
C ALA A 71 9.21 -14.15 2.43
N TRP A 72 8.63 -14.48 3.57
CA TRP A 72 8.41 -13.54 4.67
C TRP A 72 9.65 -13.41 5.53
N LEU A 73 10.03 -12.18 5.84
CA LEU A 73 11.12 -11.82 6.73
C LEU A 73 10.54 -11.14 7.96
N THR A 74 10.84 -11.69 9.14
CA THR A 74 10.53 -11.00 10.39
C THR A 74 11.39 -9.75 10.48
N MET A 75 10.74 -8.60 10.61
CA MET A 75 11.45 -7.36 10.79
C MET A 75 11.87 -7.26 12.26
N PRO A 76 13.14 -6.93 12.55
CA PRO A 76 13.53 -6.58 13.91
C PRO A 76 12.58 -5.48 14.36
N HIS A 77 12.02 -5.59 15.57
CA HIS A 77 11.17 -4.56 16.14
C HIS A 77 11.84 -3.22 15.87
N ALA A 78 11.16 -2.35 15.12
CA ALA A 78 11.58 -0.97 15.06
C ALA A 78 11.62 -0.53 16.53
N ARG A 79 12.80 -0.12 17.01
CA ARG A 79 13.06 0.33 18.39
C ARG A 79 12.34 1.64 18.69
N HIS A 80 11.13 1.78 18.19
CA HIS A 80 10.26 2.87 18.53
C HIS A 80 9.52 2.37 19.75
N ASP A 81 9.78 3.03 20.87
CA ASP A 81 8.86 3.14 22.01
C ASP A 81 7.54 3.73 21.49
N THR A 82 6.89 3.05 20.56
CA THR A 82 5.56 3.39 20.08
C THR A 82 4.73 3.18 21.30
N PRO A 83 4.30 4.27 21.97
CA PRO A 83 3.68 4.10 23.26
C PRO A 83 2.47 3.21 23.08
N SER A 84 2.11 2.40 24.08
CA SER A 84 0.94 1.50 23.99
C SER A 84 -0.36 2.24 23.63
N HIS A 85 -0.39 3.56 23.80
CA HIS A 85 -1.49 4.46 23.46
C HIS A 85 -1.41 5.09 22.06
N ALA A 86 -0.33 4.87 21.30
CA ALA A 86 -0.22 5.37 19.93
C ALA A 86 -0.87 4.40 18.95
N ARG A 87 -1.69 4.94 18.07
CA ARG A 87 -2.44 4.18 17.07
C ARG A 87 -1.66 4.16 15.77
N LEU A 88 -1.34 2.97 15.27
CA LEU A 88 -0.73 2.84 13.94
C LEU A 88 -1.77 3.13 12.85
N VAL A 89 -1.35 3.86 11.82
CA VAL A 89 -2.18 4.28 10.70
C VAL A 89 -1.37 4.15 9.43
N ARG A 90 -2.00 3.61 8.38
CA ARG A 90 -1.42 3.53 7.05
C ARG A 90 -1.45 4.90 6.37
N ALA A 91 -0.36 5.31 5.73
CA ALA A 91 -0.41 6.47 4.85
C ALA A 91 -1.27 6.17 3.59
N ALA A 92 -1.84 7.22 2.99
CA ALA A 92 -2.74 7.13 1.84
C ALA A 92 -2.13 6.36 0.66
N SER A 93 -0.88 6.68 0.32
CA SER A 93 -0.07 5.98 -0.71
C SER A 93 0.33 4.57 -0.31
N GLY A 94 0.20 4.19 0.97
CA GLY A 94 0.67 2.94 1.51
C GLY A 94 2.17 2.77 1.55
N ASP A 95 2.94 3.83 1.30
CA ASP A 95 4.41 3.82 1.32
C ASP A 95 5.01 4.01 2.72
N ARG A 96 4.18 4.43 3.69
CA ARG A 96 4.59 4.80 5.05
C ARG A 96 3.57 4.34 6.09
N VAL A 97 4.06 4.27 7.32
CA VAL A 97 3.24 4.03 8.51
C VAL A 97 3.44 5.18 9.49
N CYS A 98 2.33 5.64 10.07
CA CYS A 98 2.32 6.68 11.07
C CYS A 98 1.85 6.12 12.41
N ALA A 99 2.39 6.62 13.51
CA ALA A 99 1.89 6.38 14.86
C ALA A 99 1.34 7.68 15.43
N LEU A 100 0.01 7.73 15.64
CA LEU A 100 -0.70 8.89 16.16
C LEU A 100 -0.98 8.73 17.66
N SER A 101 -0.64 9.74 18.46
CA SER A 101 -1.00 9.85 19.87
C SER A 101 -1.70 11.19 20.15
N VAL A 102 -2.17 11.39 21.38
CA VAL A 102 -2.69 12.68 21.87
C VAL A 102 -1.67 13.82 21.83
N SER A 103 -0.38 13.51 21.84
CA SER A 103 0.70 14.49 21.98
C SER A 103 1.52 14.68 20.71
N GLY A 104 1.42 13.78 19.73
CA GLY A 104 2.24 13.85 18.54
C GLY A 104 1.84 12.87 17.45
N LEU A 105 2.49 13.05 16.31
CA LEU A 105 2.45 12.12 15.18
C LEU A 105 3.89 11.73 14.85
N ALA A 106 4.22 10.44 14.96
CA ALA A 106 5.47 9.90 14.48
C ALA A 106 5.26 9.30 13.09
N VAL A 107 6.04 9.75 12.10
CA VAL A 107 5.94 9.28 10.72
C VAL A 107 7.19 8.50 10.38
N ALA A 108 7.04 7.21 10.06
CA ALA A 108 8.14 6.42 9.51
C ALA A 108 8.49 6.93 8.11
N ARG A 109 9.79 7.04 7.81
CA ARG A 109 10.24 7.47 6.48
C ARG A 109 10.04 6.42 5.40
N ASP A 110 10.02 5.15 5.79
CA ASP A 110 9.76 3.99 4.96
C ASP A 110 8.70 3.09 5.62
N ALA A 111 8.07 2.20 4.85
CA ALA A 111 7.12 1.24 5.43
C ALA A 111 7.81 0.18 6.29
N LEU A 112 9.14 0.00 6.19
CA LEU A 112 9.90 -0.96 7.00
C LEU A 112 10.13 -0.49 8.45
N GLY A 113 9.89 0.79 8.75
CA GLY A 113 10.12 1.41 10.05
C GLY A 113 11.61 1.50 10.43
N LYS A 114 12.53 1.34 9.48
CA LYS A 114 13.98 1.23 9.73
C LYS A 114 14.64 2.59 9.93
N ASP A 115 14.19 3.56 9.16
CA ASP A 115 14.67 4.93 9.28
C ASP A 115 14.07 5.65 10.49
N ALA A 116 14.79 6.64 11.01
CA ALA A 116 14.33 7.45 12.13
C ALA A 116 12.98 8.12 11.82
N CYS A 117 12.01 7.94 12.72
CA CYS A 117 10.71 8.59 12.61
C CYS A 117 10.86 10.11 12.67
N VAL A 118 10.11 10.80 11.82
CA VAL A 118 9.92 12.24 11.95
C VAL A 118 8.81 12.46 12.97
N VAL A 119 9.14 13.09 14.09
CA VAL A 119 8.16 13.44 15.13
C VAL A 119 7.60 14.81 14.83
N LEU A 120 6.28 14.86 14.66
CA LEU A 120 5.50 16.06 14.42
C LEU A 120 4.62 16.34 15.65
N LYS A 121 4.19 17.58 15.80
CA LYS A 121 3.12 17.92 16.75
C LYS A 121 1.85 17.15 16.41
N ALA A 122 0.96 16.95 17.38
CA ALA A 122 -0.36 16.41 17.09
C ALA A 122 -1.15 17.37 16.19
N PRO A 123 -2.02 16.85 15.29
CA PRO A 123 -3.04 17.67 14.64
C PRO A 123 -3.87 18.44 15.67
N GLY A 124 -4.42 19.59 15.27
CA GLY A 124 -5.26 20.41 16.14
C GLY A 124 -6.55 19.69 16.51
N VAL A 125 -7.08 18.86 15.61
CA VAL A 125 -8.27 18.04 15.86
C VAL A 125 -7.89 16.63 16.29
N TRP A 126 -8.53 16.15 17.36
CA TRP A 126 -8.39 14.76 17.79
C TRP A 126 -9.04 13.82 16.77
N ARG A 127 -8.29 12.81 16.32
CA ARG A 127 -8.73 11.91 15.24
C ARG A 127 -8.71 10.43 15.64
N VAL A 128 -9.78 9.73 15.27
CA VAL A 128 -10.00 8.28 15.34
C VAL A 128 -10.01 7.76 13.90
N ASP A 129 -9.00 6.98 13.52
CA ASP A 129 -8.80 6.48 12.14
C ASP A 129 -8.69 7.56 11.06
N PRO A 130 -7.80 8.55 11.23
CA PRO A 130 -7.51 9.47 10.14
C PRO A 130 -6.76 8.77 9.00
N LEU A 131 -6.79 9.39 7.83
CA LEU A 131 -5.90 9.10 6.73
C LEU A 131 -4.81 10.17 6.69
N PHE A 132 -3.55 9.74 6.74
CA PHE A 132 -2.39 10.63 6.60
C PHE A 132 -1.77 10.48 5.23
N ALA A 133 -1.40 11.59 4.59
CA ALA A 133 -0.67 11.56 3.33
C ALA A 133 0.60 12.41 3.43
N ALA A 134 1.74 11.87 2.99
CA ALA A 134 2.97 12.61 2.84
C ALA A 134 3.08 13.10 1.39
N VAL A 135 3.16 14.40 1.18
CA VAL A 135 3.28 15.01 -0.16
C VAL A 135 4.43 16.02 -0.13
N GLY A 136 5.57 15.62 -0.70
CA GLY A 136 6.80 16.39 -0.56
C GLY A 136 7.25 16.48 0.90
N ASP A 137 7.37 17.71 1.40
CA ASP A 137 7.72 18.05 2.78
C ASP A 137 6.48 18.29 3.68
N ARG A 138 5.28 18.14 3.13
CA ARG A 138 4.02 18.35 3.85
C ARG A 138 3.40 17.04 4.30
N MET A 139 2.73 17.07 5.45
CA MET A 139 1.82 16.01 5.88
C MET A 139 0.38 16.51 5.86
N VAL A 140 -0.53 15.72 5.33
CA VAL A 140 -1.96 16.02 5.29
C VAL A 140 -2.68 15.05 6.22
N ALA A 141 -3.60 15.54 7.04
CA ALA A 141 -4.49 14.75 7.88
C ALA A 141 -5.94 14.91 7.38
N LEU A 142 -6.57 13.78 7.07
CA LEU A 142 -7.90 13.70 6.47
C LEU A 142 -8.80 12.79 7.30
N GLY A 143 -10.06 13.22 7.49
CA GLY A 143 -11.09 12.40 8.14
C GLY A 143 -10.80 12.03 9.60
N GLY A 144 -11.67 11.16 10.14
CA GLY A 144 -11.53 10.60 11.48
C GLY A 144 -11.70 11.60 12.62
N ALA A 145 -12.16 12.84 12.41
CA ALA A 145 -12.32 13.77 13.52
C ALA A 145 -13.29 13.20 14.58
N CYS A 146 -12.87 13.24 15.84
CA CYS A 146 -13.69 12.78 16.94
C CYS A 146 -14.74 13.85 17.29
N HIS A 147 -15.99 13.59 16.97
CA HIS A 147 -17.10 14.52 17.25
C HIS A 147 -17.21 14.95 18.71
N LEU A 148 -16.81 14.07 19.65
CA LEU A 148 -16.83 14.36 21.09
C LEU A 148 -15.75 15.37 21.52
N ALA A 149 -14.71 15.54 20.70
CA ALA A 149 -13.59 16.44 20.97
C ALA A 149 -13.71 17.78 20.22
N LEU A 150 -14.71 17.93 19.36
CA LEU A 150 -14.95 19.17 18.62
C LEU A 150 -15.64 20.20 19.52
N THR A 151 -15.17 21.45 19.42
CA THR A 151 -15.81 22.61 20.03
C THR A 151 -16.92 23.17 19.11
N GLU A 152 -17.80 24.02 19.65
CA GLU A 152 -18.86 24.64 18.86
C GLU A 152 -18.28 25.43 17.67
N GLY A 153 -18.66 25.05 16.45
CA GLY A 153 -18.21 25.68 15.21
C GLY A 153 -17.05 24.96 14.50
N GLU A 154 -16.49 23.90 15.08
CA GLU A 154 -15.48 23.07 14.40
C GLU A 154 -16.12 22.02 13.48
N ASP A 155 -15.55 21.86 12.28
CA ASP A 155 -16.04 20.91 11.27
C ASP A 155 -15.33 19.56 11.41
N ALA A 156 -16.09 18.48 11.61
CA ALA A 156 -15.57 17.12 11.64
C ALA A 156 -14.88 16.68 10.33
N SER A 157 -15.15 17.38 9.24
CA SER A 157 -14.54 17.15 7.94
C SER A 157 -13.31 18.02 7.65
N VAL A 158 -12.79 18.71 8.68
CA VAL A 158 -11.59 19.53 8.57
C VAL A 158 -10.39 18.71 8.09
N VAL A 159 -9.73 19.27 7.09
CA VAL A 159 -8.44 18.82 6.58
C VAL A 159 -7.37 19.66 7.23
N GLU A 160 -6.29 19.06 7.69
CA GLU A 160 -5.16 19.81 8.24
C GLU A 160 -3.88 19.50 7.46
N VAL A 161 -3.07 20.52 7.21
CA VAL A 161 -1.77 20.39 6.56
C VAL A 161 -0.69 20.84 7.53
N HIS A 162 0.25 19.93 7.81
CA HIS A 162 1.47 20.23 8.53
C HIS A 162 2.56 20.67 7.56
N GLU A 163 2.99 21.91 7.72
CA GLU A 163 4.14 22.50 7.03
C GLU A 163 4.86 23.44 8.00
N HIS A 164 6.17 23.61 7.83
CA HIS A 164 6.98 24.52 8.66
C HIS A 164 6.84 24.34 10.18
N GLY A 165 6.54 23.11 10.65
CA GLY A 165 6.44 22.79 12.08
C GLY A 165 5.08 23.08 12.74
N SER A 166 4.04 23.36 11.95
CA SER A 166 2.69 23.64 12.45
C SER A 166 1.61 23.01 11.57
N TRP A 167 0.53 22.54 12.20
CA TRP A 167 -0.70 22.17 11.51
C TRP A 167 -1.55 23.39 11.21
N THR A 168 -2.09 23.45 10.01
CA THR A 168 -2.99 24.51 9.57
C THR A 168 -4.28 23.90 9.02
N PRO A 169 -5.46 24.33 9.49
CA PRO A 169 -6.72 23.87 8.94
C PRO A 169 -6.90 24.39 7.51
N CYS A 170 -7.53 23.57 6.68
CA CYS A 170 -7.84 23.82 5.29
C CYS A 170 -9.34 23.66 5.04
N GLY A 171 -9.79 23.93 3.81
CA GLY A 171 -11.18 23.71 3.42
C GLY A 171 -11.63 22.27 3.73
N PRO A 172 -12.90 22.09 4.16
CA PRO A 172 -13.40 20.77 4.54
C PRO A 172 -13.40 19.81 3.36
N MET A 173 -13.43 18.52 3.66
CA MET A 173 -13.60 17.50 2.63
C MET A 173 -14.95 17.70 1.89
N PRO A 174 -14.97 17.63 0.55
CA PRO A 174 -16.20 17.73 -0.25
C PRO A 174 -17.31 16.81 0.27
N ALA A 175 -18.53 17.33 0.36
CA ALA A 175 -19.70 16.62 0.90
C ALA A 175 -19.91 15.25 0.23
N ALA A 176 -19.74 15.16 -1.09
CA ALA A 176 -19.92 13.92 -1.85
C ALA A 176 -18.99 12.78 -1.38
N LEU A 177 -17.74 13.10 -0.98
CA LEU A 177 -16.79 12.12 -0.42
C LEU A 177 -17.18 11.65 1.00
N ARG A 178 -17.92 12.49 1.73
CA ARG A 178 -18.35 12.20 3.11
C ARG A 178 -19.62 11.35 3.15
N GLU A 179 -20.52 11.60 2.21
CA GLU A 179 -21.92 11.14 2.26
C GLU A 179 -22.16 9.90 1.40
N THR A 180 -21.31 9.65 0.41
CA THR A 180 -21.54 8.59 -0.58
C THR A 180 -20.27 7.86 -0.98
N THR A 181 -20.38 6.54 -1.15
CA THR A 181 -19.33 5.70 -1.74
C THR A 181 -19.24 5.92 -3.25
N GLY A 182 -18.08 5.64 -3.83
CA GLY A 182 -17.86 5.76 -5.27
C GLY A 182 -17.53 7.16 -5.78
N TRP A 183 -17.33 8.14 -4.89
CA TRP A 183 -16.80 9.45 -5.27
C TRP A 183 -15.30 9.53 -5.00
N ALA A 184 -14.60 10.31 -5.83
CA ALA A 184 -13.18 10.60 -5.67
C ALA A 184 -12.89 12.07 -5.93
N SER A 185 -11.82 12.55 -5.31
CA SER A 185 -11.20 13.85 -5.55
C SER A 185 -9.73 13.75 -5.18
N TRP A 186 -8.94 14.72 -5.61
CA TRP A 186 -7.56 14.91 -5.17
C TRP A 186 -7.43 16.20 -4.36
N PHE A 187 -6.40 16.27 -3.53
CA PHE A 187 -6.11 17.44 -2.71
C PHE A 187 -4.69 17.93 -3.01
N ASP A 188 -4.55 19.20 -3.40
CA ASP A 188 -3.26 19.87 -3.56
C ASP A 188 -2.88 20.53 -2.23
N PRO A 189 -1.91 19.98 -1.47
CA PRO A 189 -1.52 20.53 -0.17
C PRO A 189 -0.72 21.82 -0.29
N ALA A 190 -0.18 22.16 -1.48
CA ALA A 190 0.49 23.44 -1.70
C ALA A 190 -0.50 24.59 -1.80
N LYS A 191 -1.62 24.34 -2.50
CA LYS A 191 -2.71 25.30 -2.63
C LYS A 191 -3.74 25.18 -1.52
N LYS A 192 -3.70 24.10 -0.74
CA LYS A 192 -4.69 23.73 0.28
C LYS A 192 -6.09 23.66 -0.32
N GLN A 193 -6.18 23.11 -1.53
CA GLN A 193 -7.37 23.12 -2.35
C GLN A 193 -7.71 21.72 -2.85
N TRP A 194 -9.01 21.44 -2.88
CA TRP A 194 -9.57 20.26 -3.50
C TRP A 194 -9.68 20.45 -5.00
N GLY A 195 -9.38 19.38 -5.74
CA GLY A 195 -9.66 19.26 -7.16
C GLY A 195 -11.15 19.02 -7.44
N PRO A 196 -11.49 18.69 -8.70
CA PRO A 196 -12.84 18.25 -9.03
C PRO A 196 -13.24 17.02 -8.19
N THR A 197 -14.52 16.93 -7.88
CA THR A 197 -15.11 15.75 -7.25
C THR A 197 -15.94 15.02 -8.30
N CYS A 198 -15.61 13.77 -8.57
CA CYS A 198 -16.23 12.97 -9.61
C CYS A 198 -16.69 11.62 -9.08
N SER A 199 -17.67 11.04 -9.73
CA SER A 199 -18.11 9.68 -9.46
C SER A 199 -17.20 8.71 -10.21
N LEU A 200 -16.38 7.95 -9.49
CA LEU A 200 -15.60 6.83 -10.02
C LEU A 200 -16.46 5.56 -9.92
N ARG A 201 -17.26 5.33 -10.96
CA ARG A 201 -18.07 4.12 -11.11
C ARG A 201 -17.63 3.37 -12.36
N PRO A 202 -16.65 2.47 -12.23
CA PRO A 202 -16.16 1.70 -13.37
C PRO A 202 -17.19 0.74 -13.95
N ASP A 203 -18.06 0.22 -13.09
CA ASP A 203 -19.14 -0.69 -13.40
C ASP A 203 -20.20 -0.51 -12.32
N VAL A 204 -21.48 -0.63 -12.68
CA VAL A 204 -22.60 -0.56 -11.72
C VAL A 204 -22.55 -1.69 -10.69
N ALA A 205 -21.94 -2.82 -11.05
CA ALA A 205 -21.80 -3.98 -10.18
C ALA A 205 -20.62 -3.87 -9.20
N VAL A 206 -19.70 -2.91 -9.39
CA VAL A 206 -18.56 -2.72 -8.48
C VAL A 206 -19.05 -2.09 -7.18
N SER A 207 -18.93 -2.84 -6.09
CA SER A 207 -19.38 -2.44 -4.76
C SER A 207 -18.27 -1.81 -3.92
N THR A 208 -17.01 -2.12 -4.20
CA THR A 208 -15.84 -1.54 -3.54
C THR A 208 -14.67 -1.40 -4.51
N TRP A 209 -13.79 -0.43 -4.27
CA TRP A 209 -12.62 -0.20 -5.09
C TRP A 209 -11.47 0.43 -4.30
N GLY A 210 -10.26 0.31 -4.85
CA GLY A 210 -9.05 0.96 -4.34
C GLY A 210 -8.19 1.46 -5.49
N LEU A 211 -7.42 2.52 -5.24
CA LEU A 211 -6.54 3.14 -6.23
C LEU A 211 -5.07 2.87 -5.89
N ALA A 212 -4.25 2.74 -6.93
CA ALA A 212 -2.81 2.71 -6.84
C ALA A 212 -2.16 3.59 -7.92
N PRO A 213 -0.91 4.04 -7.72
CA PRO A 213 -0.14 4.68 -8.77
C PRO A 213 0.05 3.72 -9.95
N GLY A 214 -0.20 4.20 -11.17
CA GLY A 214 0.18 3.51 -12.40
C GLY A 214 1.61 3.89 -12.81
N ARG A 215 2.02 3.46 -14.02
CA ARG A 215 3.41 3.68 -14.49
C ARG A 215 3.80 5.13 -14.69
N ALA A 216 2.84 6.00 -15.01
CA ALA A 216 3.06 7.45 -15.03
C ALA A 216 2.93 8.09 -13.63
N GLY A 217 2.96 7.29 -12.56
CA GLY A 217 2.85 7.77 -11.20
C GLY A 217 1.48 8.33 -10.88
N ALA A 218 1.43 9.57 -10.40
CA ALA A 218 0.19 10.23 -10.01
C ALA A 218 -0.66 10.67 -11.22
N GLU A 219 -0.06 10.80 -12.41
CA GLU A 219 -0.76 11.24 -13.62
C GLU A 219 -1.65 10.13 -14.22
N ARG A 220 -1.30 8.87 -13.98
CA ARG A 220 -2.10 7.71 -14.38
C ARG A 220 -2.22 6.76 -13.23
N LEU A 221 -3.43 6.61 -12.70
CA LEU A 221 -3.75 5.71 -11.60
C LEU A 221 -4.33 4.40 -12.15
N VAL A 222 -4.26 3.35 -11.33
CA VAL A 222 -4.94 2.08 -11.59
C VAL A 222 -6.00 1.89 -10.51
N LEU A 223 -7.25 1.76 -10.92
CA LEU A 223 -8.38 1.43 -10.06
C LEU A 223 -8.58 -0.08 -10.09
N PHE A 224 -8.59 -0.69 -8.92
CA PHE A 224 -9.05 -2.07 -8.73
C PHE A 224 -10.44 -2.03 -8.14
N GLY A 225 -11.36 -2.84 -8.65
CA GLY A 225 -12.74 -2.90 -8.17
C GLY A 225 -13.21 -4.33 -8.03
N ALA A 226 -13.95 -4.60 -6.96
CA ALA A 226 -14.55 -5.91 -6.72
C ALA A 226 -16.05 -5.86 -7.03
N LYS A 227 -16.53 -6.86 -7.76
CA LYS A 227 -17.94 -7.04 -8.11
C LYS A 227 -18.34 -8.51 -8.00
N ARG A 228 -19.63 -8.80 -7.84
CA ARG A 228 -20.15 -10.17 -7.96
C ARG A 228 -20.23 -10.58 -9.44
N GLY A 229 -19.90 -11.83 -9.73
CA GLY A 229 -19.96 -12.42 -11.07
C GLY A 229 -21.40 -12.58 -11.58
N GLY A 230 -21.57 -12.63 -12.91
CA GLY A 230 -22.87 -12.76 -13.57
C GLY A 230 -23.46 -14.19 -13.57
N GLU A 231 -24.69 -14.29 -14.11
CA GLU A 231 -25.76 -15.32 -14.11
C GLU A 231 -25.46 -16.83 -13.92
N GLN A 232 -24.21 -17.31 -13.92
CA GLN A 232 -23.86 -18.70 -13.57
C GLN A 232 -23.04 -18.83 -12.27
N ALA A 233 -22.59 -17.71 -11.68
CA ALA A 233 -21.77 -17.67 -10.48
C ALA A 233 -22.15 -16.48 -9.58
N GLU A 234 -23.44 -16.36 -9.24
CA GLU A 234 -24.02 -15.22 -8.49
C GLU A 234 -23.33 -14.96 -7.12
N SER A 235 -22.60 -15.93 -6.57
CA SER A 235 -21.87 -15.76 -5.31
C SER A 235 -20.40 -15.36 -5.44
N ARG A 236 -19.79 -15.45 -6.64
CA ARG A 236 -18.33 -15.30 -6.77
C ARG A 236 -17.92 -13.85 -6.93
N ILE A 237 -16.95 -13.42 -6.13
CA ILE A 237 -16.33 -12.10 -6.26
C ILE A 237 -15.27 -12.13 -7.38
N VAL A 238 -15.28 -11.11 -8.22
CA VAL A 238 -14.33 -10.88 -9.30
C VAL A 238 -13.66 -9.53 -9.07
N VAL A 239 -12.33 -9.51 -9.12
CA VAL A 239 -11.54 -8.27 -9.06
C VAL A 239 -11.09 -7.91 -10.47
N GLN A 240 -11.36 -6.66 -10.87
CA GLN A 240 -10.97 -6.11 -12.17
C GLN A 240 -10.19 -4.81 -11.98
N SER A 241 -9.43 -4.44 -13.01
CA SER A 241 -8.63 -3.21 -13.02
C SER A 241 -8.96 -2.30 -14.20
N TRP A 242 -8.85 -0.99 -13.97
CA TRP A 242 -9.08 0.07 -14.95
C TRP A 242 -8.04 1.17 -14.79
N GLU A 243 -7.71 1.87 -15.87
CA GLU A 243 -6.85 3.05 -15.81
C GLU A 243 -7.70 4.31 -15.54
N VAL A 244 -7.17 5.19 -14.72
CA VAL A 244 -7.80 6.46 -14.34
C VAL A 244 -6.80 7.58 -14.54
N ASP A 245 -7.25 8.64 -15.22
CA ASP A 245 -6.51 9.89 -15.35
C ASP A 245 -6.36 10.56 -13.99
N GLY A 246 -5.14 10.92 -13.58
CA GLY A 246 -4.89 11.46 -12.25
C GLY A 246 -5.48 12.85 -12.00
N ASP A 247 -5.52 13.69 -13.04
CA ASP A 247 -5.92 15.10 -12.92
C ASP A 247 -7.44 15.27 -13.02
N GLY A 248 -8.04 14.68 -14.06
CA GLY A 248 -9.47 14.74 -14.33
C GLY A 248 -10.26 13.64 -13.64
N LEU A 249 -9.60 12.59 -13.13
CA LEU A 249 -10.23 11.39 -12.57
C LEU A 249 -11.22 10.74 -13.56
N GLY A 250 -10.91 10.89 -14.86
CA GLY A 250 -11.63 10.24 -15.94
C GLY A 250 -11.10 8.82 -16.16
N MET A 251 -11.99 7.88 -16.45
CA MET A 251 -11.58 6.53 -16.79
C MET A 251 -11.10 6.42 -18.23
N TRP A 252 -10.09 5.58 -18.46
CA TRP A 252 -9.53 5.33 -19.78
C TRP A 252 -9.30 3.83 -20.06
N PRO A 253 -9.74 3.30 -21.21
CA PRO A 253 -10.79 3.82 -22.08
C PRO A 253 -12.15 3.91 -21.33
N PRO A 254 -13.14 4.66 -21.84
CA PRO A 254 -14.47 4.72 -21.22
C PRO A 254 -15.04 3.31 -21.03
N ALA A 255 -15.81 3.09 -19.95
CA ALA A 255 -16.28 1.78 -19.45
C ALA A 255 -16.96 0.86 -20.50
N CYS A 256 -17.34 1.40 -21.66
CA CYS A 256 -17.94 0.70 -22.78
C CYS A 256 -16.95 -0.15 -23.61
N ASP A 257 -15.65 0.15 -23.57
CA ASP A 257 -14.62 -0.60 -24.30
C ASP A 257 -14.08 -1.76 -23.44
N VAL A 258 -14.80 -2.87 -23.49
CA VAL A 258 -14.54 -4.12 -22.73
C VAL A 258 -13.20 -4.77 -23.09
N ALA A 259 -12.55 -4.35 -24.18
CA ALA A 259 -11.39 -5.02 -24.76
C ALA A 259 -10.05 -4.84 -24.00
N GLN A 260 -9.97 -3.97 -22.98
CA GLN A 260 -8.74 -3.70 -22.21
C GLN A 260 -8.86 -3.94 -20.70
N GLN A 261 -9.89 -4.65 -20.24
CA GLN A 261 -10.10 -4.91 -18.81
C GLN A 261 -9.28 -6.11 -18.34
N ASP A 262 -8.22 -5.87 -17.56
CA ASP A 262 -7.46 -6.95 -16.93
C ASP A 262 -8.19 -7.43 -15.67
N THR A 263 -8.65 -8.68 -15.74
CA THR A 263 -9.38 -9.36 -14.67
C THR A 263 -8.42 -10.25 -13.89
N MET A 264 -8.45 -10.16 -12.56
CA MET A 264 -7.68 -11.05 -11.68
C MET A 264 -8.08 -12.51 -11.95
N PRO A 265 -7.13 -13.46 -12.03
CA PRO A 265 -7.43 -14.87 -12.14
C PRO A 265 -8.44 -15.30 -11.09
N SER A 266 -9.42 -16.06 -11.54
CA SER A 266 -10.58 -16.37 -10.74
C SER A 266 -10.19 -17.14 -9.46
N GLU A 267 -9.23 -18.06 -9.54
CA GLU A 267 -8.68 -18.82 -8.41
C GLU A 267 -8.14 -17.90 -7.30
N MET A 268 -7.52 -16.77 -7.67
CA MET A 268 -7.00 -15.82 -6.69
C MET A 268 -8.12 -14.98 -6.07
N SER A 269 -9.15 -14.64 -6.84
CA SER A 269 -10.33 -13.94 -6.31
C SER A 269 -11.11 -14.81 -5.32
N GLU A 270 -11.26 -16.11 -5.61
CA GLU A 270 -11.84 -17.10 -4.67
C GLU A 270 -11.00 -17.24 -3.40
N ARG A 271 -9.67 -17.24 -3.52
CA ARG A 271 -8.82 -17.29 -2.34
C ARG A 271 -8.90 -16.03 -1.50
N LEU A 272 -9.01 -14.83 -2.11
CA LEU A 272 -9.17 -13.56 -1.39
C LEU A 272 -10.54 -13.43 -0.70
N PHE A 273 -11.55 -14.04 -1.30
CA PHE A 273 -12.93 -14.02 -0.86
C PHE A 273 -13.47 -15.44 -0.81
N PRO A 274 -13.01 -16.24 0.17
CA PRO A 274 -13.49 -17.60 0.34
C PRO A 274 -15.01 -17.55 0.57
N HIS A 275 -15.73 -18.45 -0.11
CA HIS A 275 -17.16 -18.58 0.07
C HIS A 275 -17.42 -19.63 1.14
N ASP A 276 -17.94 -19.22 2.29
CA ASP A 276 -18.46 -20.14 3.28
C ASP A 276 -19.92 -20.45 2.96
N GLU A 277 -20.22 -21.71 2.64
CA GLU A 277 -21.59 -22.17 2.31
C GLU A 277 -22.56 -22.05 3.51
N GLU A 278 -22.01 -21.87 4.73
CA GLU A 278 -22.78 -21.75 5.98
C GLU A 278 -23.20 -20.30 6.30
N ASP A 279 -22.51 -19.30 5.72
CA ASP A 279 -22.79 -17.89 5.95
C ASP A 279 -23.68 -17.32 4.84
N GLN A 280 -24.99 -17.34 5.09
CA GLN A 280 -26.01 -16.72 4.21
C GLN A 280 -26.00 -15.18 4.26
N GLU A 281 -25.18 -14.56 5.12
CA GLU A 281 -25.01 -13.11 5.11
C GLU A 281 -24.11 -12.70 3.96
N GLU A 282 -24.68 -12.04 2.95
CA GLU A 282 -23.94 -11.48 1.81
C GLU A 282 -22.94 -10.41 2.27
N MET A 283 -21.77 -10.84 2.74
CA MET A 283 -20.66 -9.96 3.05
C MET A 283 -20.26 -9.22 1.78
N SER A 284 -20.37 -7.89 1.81
CA SER A 284 -19.92 -7.05 0.71
C SER A 284 -18.39 -7.12 0.65
N PRO A 285 -17.78 -7.34 -0.52
CA PRO A 285 -16.33 -7.37 -0.62
C PRO A 285 -15.73 -6.06 -0.12
N SER A 286 -14.58 -6.14 0.53
CA SER A 286 -13.81 -4.98 0.98
C SER A 286 -12.37 -5.15 0.52
N ILE A 287 -11.94 -4.36 -0.46
CA ILE A 287 -10.58 -4.44 -0.99
C ILE A 287 -9.71 -3.28 -0.51
N GLY A 288 -8.44 -3.58 -0.32
CA GLY A 288 -7.38 -2.64 -0.06
C GLY A 288 -6.30 -2.81 -1.12
N VAL A 289 -5.71 -1.69 -1.53
CA VAL A 289 -4.64 -1.70 -2.53
C VAL A 289 -3.46 -0.92 -1.97
N CYS A 290 -2.24 -1.45 -2.12
CA CYS A 290 -0.99 -0.72 -1.90
C CYS A 290 -0.06 -0.98 -3.07
N GLY A 291 0.74 0.00 -3.47
CA GLY A 291 1.63 -0.22 -4.61
C GLY A 291 2.45 0.99 -4.99
N SER A 292 3.20 0.79 -6.07
CA SER A 292 4.04 1.79 -6.71
C SER A 292 3.80 1.75 -8.22
N ALA A 293 4.50 2.62 -8.95
CA ALA A 293 4.36 2.72 -10.40
C ALA A 293 4.69 1.42 -11.16
N THR A 294 5.39 0.44 -10.56
CA THR A 294 5.70 -0.85 -11.21
C THR A 294 4.68 -1.94 -10.90
N GLY A 295 3.86 -1.77 -9.86
CA GLY A 295 2.98 -2.80 -9.33
C GLY A 295 2.82 -2.72 -7.81
N GLY A 296 2.07 -3.66 -7.24
CA GLY A 296 1.72 -3.66 -5.83
C GLY A 296 0.92 -4.89 -5.41
N TYR A 297 0.01 -4.70 -4.47
CA TYR A 297 -0.79 -5.75 -3.85
C TYR A 297 -2.26 -5.32 -3.70
N VAL A 298 -3.16 -6.26 -3.97
CA VAL A 298 -4.59 -6.20 -3.65
C VAL A 298 -4.86 -7.20 -2.53
N TYR A 299 -5.64 -6.82 -1.52
CA TYR A 299 -5.96 -7.68 -0.38
C TYR A 299 -7.37 -7.44 0.14
N ASN A 300 -7.92 -8.40 0.89
CA ASN A 300 -9.19 -8.25 1.59
C ASN A 300 -8.96 -7.48 2.91
N VAL A 301 -9.56 -6.31 3.05
CA VAL A 301 -9.38 -5.45 4.24
C VAL A 301 -10.12 -6.00 5.45
N ALA A 302 -11.26 -6.66 5.23
CA ALA A 302 -12.03 -7.27 6.30
C ALA A 302 -11.30 -8.50 6.87
N GLU A 303 -10.59 -9.23 6.02
CA GLU A 303 -9.90 -10.47 6.38
C GLU A 303 -8.43 -10.45 5.92
N PRO A 304 -7.58 -9.63 6.56
CA PRO A 304 -6.17 -9.52 6.18
C PRO A 304 -5.37 -10.83 6.43
N ALA A 305 -5.94 -11.77 7.19
CA ALA A 305 -5.36 -13.08 7.47
C ALA A 305 -5.44 -14.05 6.28
N VAL A 306 -6.21 -13.73 5.24
CA VAL A 306 -6.34 -14.56 4.03
C VAL A 306 -5.07 -14.49 3.17
N GLY A 307 -4.39 -13.35 3.17
CA GLY A 307 -3.24 -13.08 2.30
C GLY A 307 -3.49 -11.92 1.35
N ALA A 308 -2.72 -11.88 0.27
CA ALA A 308 -2.81 -10.82 -0.74
C ALA A 308 -2.52 -11.37 -2.13
N VAL A 309 -2.79 -10.56 -3.15
CA VAL A 309 -2.45 -10.83 -4.54
C VAL A 309 -1.52 -9.74 -5.03
N LEU A 310 -0.31 -10.12 -5.41
CA LEU A 310 0.63 -9.25 -6.11
C LEU A 310 0.15 -9.00 -7.53
N TYR A 311 0.23 -7.75 -7.98
CA TYR A 311 0.01 -7.37 -9.38
C TYR A 311 1.23 -6.62 -9.90
N GLU A 312 1.57 -6.88 -11.16
CA GLU A 312 2.67 -6.22 -11.87
C GLU A 312 2.12 -5.51 -13.10
N LEU A 313 2.48 -4.24 -13.29
CA LEU A 313 2.00 -3.47 -14.43
C LEU A 313 2.88 -3.71 -15.66
N ARG A 314 2.30 -3.76 -16.85
CA ARG A 314 3.02 -3.95 -18.13
C ARG A 314 3.88 -2.74 -18.48
N ASP A 315 5.11 -2.94 -18.92
CA ASP A 315 5.93 -1.86 -19.48
C ASP A 315 5.28 -1.33 -20.77
N GLY A 316 4.94 -0.06 -20.82
CA GLY A 316 4.41 0.57 -22.03
C GLY A 316 5.50 0.65 -23.09
N MET A 317 5.36 -0.08 -24.20
CA MET A 317 6.10 0.27 -25.41
C MET A 317 5.50 1.53 -26.02
N ASP A 318 6.38 2.39 -26.53
CA ASP A 318 6.08 3.67 -27.18
C ASP A 318 4.76 3.64 -27.98
N GLY A 319 3.75 4.39 -27.49
CA GLY A 319 2.52 4.70 -28.23
C GLY A 319 1.39 3.66 -28.20
N GLY A 320 1.52 2.55 -27.45
CA GLY A 320 0.47 1.53 -27.31
C GLY A 320 -0.25 1.57 -25.95
N ALA A 321 -1.57 1.44 -25.96
CA ALA A 321 -2.51 1.69 -24.87
C ALA A 321 -2.25 0.93 -23.54
N GLY A 322 -2.49 1.66 -22.43
CA GLY A 322 -3.00 1.13 -21.17
C GLY A 322 -1.97 0.57 -20.18
N ALA A 323 -2.00 1.02 -18.92
CA ALA A 323 -1.33 0.37 -17.80
C ALA A 323 -2.04 -0.94 -17.43
N ALA A 324 -1.93 -1.94 -18.31
CA ALA A 324 -2.46 -3.28 -18.14
C ALA A 324 -1.71 -4.06 -17.04
N VAL A 325 -2.40 -4.89 -16.27
CA VAL A 325 -1.77 -5.82 -15.33
C VAL A 325 -1.17 -6.99 -16.13
N GLU A 326 0.15 -7.09 -16.11
CA GLU A 326 0.91 -8.13 -16.83
C GLU A 326 0.89 -9.47 -16.10
N ARG A 327 0.98 -9.42 -14.77
CA ARG A 327 1.12 -10.61 -13.94
C ARG A 327 0.35 -10.46 -12.64
N TRP A 328 -0.25 -11.57 -12.24
CA TRP A 328 -0.86 -11.76 -10.92
C TRP A 328 -0.15 -12.90 -10.21
N GLU A 329 0.04 -12.78 -8.90
CA GLU A 329 0.66 -13.82 -8.08
C GLU A 329 0.08 -13.85 -6.67
N TRP A 330 -0.09 -15.05 -6.12
CA TRP A 330 -0.59 -15.22 -4.76
C TRP A 330 0.51 -14.96 -3.73
N VAL A 331 0.16 -14.19 -2.69
CA VAL A 331 1.01 -13.92 -1.54
C VAL A 331 0.35 -14.52 -0.30
N PRO A 332 0.96 -15.52 0.35
CA PRO A 332 0.39 -16.12 1.55
C PRO A 332 0.39 -15.11 2.70
N CYS A 333 -0.51 -15.34 3.66
CA CYS A 333 -0.56 -14.56 4.89
C CYS A 333 0.81 -14.52 5.59
N ALA A 334 1.09 -13.40 6.24
CA ALA A 334 2.29 -13.29 7.06
C ALA A 334 2.13 -14.20 8.29
N PRO A 335 3.12 -15.05 8.63
CA PRO A 335 3.02 -15.95 9.79
C PRO A 335 2.72 -15.24 11.12
N VAL A 336 3.12 -13.96 11.22
CA VAL A 336 2.85 -13.13 12.41
C VAL A 336 1.37 -12.76 12.56
N VAL A 337 0.63 -12.62 11.45
CA VAL A 337 -0.81 -12.35 11.47
C VAL A 337 -1.57 -13.62 11.86
N GLU A 338 -1.16 -14.77 11.31
CA GLU A 338 -1.74 -16.07 11.67
C GLU A 338 -1.57 -16.38 13.17
N ALA A 339 -0.44 -15.98 13.75
CA ALA A 339 -0.15 -16.19 15.17
C ALA A 339 -0.97 -15.28 16.11
N GLU A 340 -1.48 -14.14 15.63
CA GLU A 340 -2.20 -13.15 16.42
C GLU A 340 -3.44 -12.62 15.66
N PRO A 341 -4.49 -13.45 15.49
CA PRO A 341 -5.63 -13.14 14.62
C PRO A 341 -6.50 -11.97 15.09
N LEU A 342 -6.40 -11.60 16.38
CA LEU A 342 -7.15 -10.47 16.97
C LEU A 342 -6.36 -9.15 16.92
N GLY A 343 -5.10 -9.18 16.45
CA GLY A 343 -4.29 -7.99 16.33
C GLY A 343 -4.76 -7.11 15.19
N ARG A 344 -4.56 -5.79 15.32
CA ARG A 344 -4.87 -4.87 14.23
C ARG A 344 -3.78 -4.99 13.17
N VAL A 345 -4.15 -5.36 11.95
CA VAL A 345 -3.23 -5.50 10.82
C VAL A 345 -3.23 -4.24 9.96
N ILE A 346 -2.04 -3.79 9.58
CA ILE A 346 -1.84 -2.70 8.63
C ILE A 346 -0.91 -3.19 7.53
N LEU A 347 -1.40 -3.19 6.29
CA LEU A 347 -0.62 -3.55 5.11
C LEU A 347 -0.13 -2.27 4.42
N ALA A 348 1.16 -2.23 4.10
CA ALA A 348 1.83 -1.14 3.41
C ALA A 348 2.82 -1.75 2.41
N CYS A 349 3.38 -0.95 1.50
CA CYS A 349 4.40 -1.38 0.57
C CYS A 349 5.61 -0.44 0.62
N SER A 350 6.83 -0.96 0.48
CA SER A 350 8.03 -0.10 0.40
C SER A 350 8.90 -0.51 -0.78
N PRO A 351 9.47 0.43 -1.55
CA PRO A 351 10.67 0.10 -2.30
C PRO A 351 11.74 -0.31 -1.27
N VAL A 352 12.42 -1.43 -1.50
CA VAL A 352 13.49 -1.90 -0.61
C VAL A 352 14.81 -2.03 -1.36
N GLY A 353 15.80 -1.28 -0.90
CA GLY A 353 17.17 -1.34 -1.37
C GLY A 353 18.05 -2.25 -0.50
N LEU A 354 19.10 -2.83 -1.09
CA LEU A 354 20.11 -3.60 -0.34
C LEU A 354 20.70 -2.87 0.87
N HIS A 355 20.83 -1.54 0.79
CA HIS A 355 21.40 -0.73 1.87
C HIS A 355 20.52 -0.73 3.12
N GLU A 356 19.19 -0.66 2.97
CA GLU A 356 18.22 -0.76 4.06
C GLU A 356 18.22 -2.16 4.70
N LEU A 357 18.49 -3.21 3.92
CA LEU A 357 18.61 -4.57 4.42
C LEU A 357 19.88 -4.80 5.24
N GLN A 358 20.97 -4.11 4.90
CA GLN A 358 22.25 -4.21 5.61
C GLN A 358 22.24 -3.58 7.01
N LEU A 359 21.33 -2.65 7.31
CA LEU A 359 21.28 -1.96 8.60
C LEU A 359 20.52 -2.76 9.69
N GLY A 360 19.85 -3.86 9.31
CA GLY A 360 18.86 -4.55 10.16
C GLY A 360 19.35 -5.73 11.02
N ARG A 361 20.65 -6.02 11.12
CA ARG A 361 21.13 -7.05 12.05
C ARG A 361 21.90 -6.40 13.21
N PRO A 362 21.51 -6.61 14.49
CA PRO A 362 22.44 -6.35 15.57
C PRO A 362 23.72 -7.14 15.29
N ALA A 363 24.87 -6.52 15.56
CA ALA A 363 26.12 -7.27 15.62
C ALA A 363 25.88 -8.43 16.58
N ALA A 364 26.11 -9.67 16.12
CA ALA A 364 26.22 -10.80 17.03
C ALA A 364 27.32 -10.42 18.03
N GLN A 365 26.92 -10.23 19.30
CA GLN A 365 27.87 -10.15 20.41
C GLN A 365 28.30 -11.54 20.79
#